data_AF-A0AAN0W0E3-F1
#
_entry.id   AF-A0AAN0W0E3-F1
#
_cell.length_a   1.000
_cell.length_b   1.000
_cell.length_c   1.000
_cell.angle_alpha   90.00
_cell.angle_beta   90.00
_cell.angle_gamma   90.00
#
_symmetry.space_group_name_H-M   'P 1'
#
loop_
_entity.id
_entity.type
_entity.pdbx_description
1 polymer ?
#
loop_
_entity_poly.entity_id
_entity_poly.type
_entity_poly.pdbx_seq_one_letter_code
_entity_poly.pdbx_strand_id
1 'polypeptide(L)'
;MRIFTHRQPCVQTARQLMNRIWNDKVTAAVTDVMTSHTVIESPLQLSVGSDSFCETLRVWQRAFPTLEYKENRVTTRHNNIEIEWSAKGTHLGEFLGVSATGKDVIYQGRSQLTFVNNKVSHYASVVDTHGLLSQLIGRNASSSEPVKPSSASEELYAIIPQLLSPFLTRRQVECLSLSTLSLSVKEVASTLSIKDSSVQTHLKRAFELLNVSNKKMFMAYICDNNTIELLIRMGLYLKQGV
;
A
#
# COMPACT_ATOMS: atom_id res chain seq x y z
N MET A 1 -14.98 24.67 5.72
CA MET A 1 -13.81 24.27 4.92
C MET A 1 -12.87 25.48 4.85
N ARG A 2 -11.78 25.51 5.62
CA ARG A 2 -10.83 26.64 5.58
C ARG A 2 -9.71 26.29 4.61
N ILE A 3 -9.63 27.00 3.50
CA ILE A 3 -8.54 26.93 2.53
C ILE A 3 -7.47 27.90 3.06
N PHE A 4 -6.43 27.38 3.70
CA PHE A 4 -5.31 28.19 4.17
C PHE A 4 -4.23 28.24 3.08
N THR A 5 -3.99 29.45 2.58
CA THR A 5 -3.07 29.77 1.48
C THR A 5 -1.62 29.92 1.96
N HIS A 6 -0.70 29.23 1.27
CA HIS A 6 0.70 29.61 0.96
C HIS A 6 1.72 29.99 2.06
N ARG A 7 1.35 30.19 3.34
CA ARG A 7 2.23 30.75 4.39
C ARG A 7 2.75 29.78 5.45
N GLN A 8 2.48 28.47 5.34
CA GLN A 8 3.05 27.47 6.25
C GLN A 8 4.32 26.85 5.63
N PRO A 9 5.48 26.91 6.32
CA PRO A 9 6.74 26.32 5.83
C PRO A 9 6.58 24.85 5.39
N CYS A 10 5.83 24.05 6.16
CA CYS A 10 5.59 22.64 5.83
C CYS A 10 4.89 22.45 4.49
N VAL A 11 3.96 23.34 4.10
CA VAL A 11 3.26 23.27 2.81
C VAL A 11 4.25 23.52 1.68
N GLN A 12 5.11 24.52 1.81
CA GLN A 12 6.14 24.80 0.80
C GLN A 12 7.13 23.64 0.70
N THR A 13 7.59 23.11 1.83
CA THR A 13 8.48 21.93 1.90
C THR A 13 7.85 20.71 1.21
N ALA A 14 6.57 20.42 1.47
CA ALA A 14 5.88 19.29 0.85
C ALA A 14 5.78 19.44 -0.67
N ARG A 15 5.41 20.64 -1.15
CA ARG A 15 5.29 20.92 -2.59
C ARG A 15 6.64 20.87 -3.31
N GLN A 16 7.69 21.41 -2.68
CA GLN A 16 9.05 21.34 -3.19
C GLN A 16 9.55 19.90 -3.25
N LEU A 17 9.29 19.11 -2.21
CA LEU A 17 9.63 17.69 -2.19
C LEU A 17 8.98 16.94 -3.35
N MET A 18 7.66 17.11 -3.54
CA MET A 18 6.92 16.46 -4.63
C MET A 18 7.48 16.85 -6.00
N ASN A 19 7.78 18.14 -6.24
CA ASN A 19 8.37 18.58 -7.50
C ASN A 19 9.77 17.98 -7.72
N ARG A 20 10.64 18.00 -6.71
CA ARG A 20 12.00 17.45 -6.84
C ARG A 20 12.00 15.94 -7.12
N ILE A 21 11.12 15.20 -6.46
CA ILE A 21 10.99 13.76 -6.67
C ILE A 21 10.42 13.47 -8.05
N TRP A 22 9.33 14.14 -8.44
CA TRP A 22 8.55 13.69 -9.59
C TRP A 22 8.86 14.43 -10.88
N ASN A 23 9.25 15.70 -10.85
CA ASN A 23 9.66 16.45 -12.04
C ASN A 23 11.18 16.36 -12.24
N ASP A 24 11.96 16.73 -11.22
CA ASP A 24 13.44 16.76 -11.31
C ASP A 24 14.08 15.36 -11.18
N LYS A 25 13.30 14.34 -10.83
CA LYS A 25 13.73 12.95 -10.64
C LYS A 25 14.83 12.77 -9.58
N VAL A 26 14.91 13.69 -8.61
CA VAL A 26 15.91 13.65 -7.52
C VAL A 26 15.34 12.86 -6.35
N THR A 27 15.48 11.52 -6.37
CA THR A 27 14.98 10.67 -5.27
C THR A 27 15.61 11.00 -3.92
N ALA A 28 16.89 11.38 -3.92
CA ALA A 28 17.61 11.79 -2.70
C ALA A 28 17.00 13.02 -2.00
N ALA A 29 16.12 13.80 -2.65
CA ALA A 29 15.42 14.90 -2.00
C ALA A 29 14.57 14.46 -0.78
N VAL A 30 14.22 13.18 -0.68
CA VAL A 30 13.50 12.63 0.49
C VAL A 30 14.34 12.72 1.76
N THR A 31 15.67 12.58 1.69
CA THR A 31 16.53 12.59 2.90
C THR A 31 16.59 13.97 3.55
N ASP A 32 16.28 15.02 2.80
CA ASP A 32 16.27 16.40 3.31
C ASP A 32 15.14 16.63 4.32
N VAL A 33 14.05 15.86 4.22
CA VAL A 33 12.80 16.13 4.95
C VAL A 33 12.23 14.91 5.66
N MET A 34 12.61 13.70 5.28
CA MET A 34 12.24 12.45 5.94
C MET A 34 13.35 11.98 6.89
N THR A 35 13.01 11.04 7.76
CA THR A 35 13.93 10.42 8.72
C THR A 35 13.94 8.91 8.52
N SER A 36 14.85 8.20 9.19
CA SER A 36 14.86 6.73 9.23
C SER A 36 13.61 6.11 9.85
N HIS A 37 12.76 6.91 10.51
CA HIS A 37 11.52 6.46 11.16
C HIS A 37 10.25 6.93 10.43
N THR A 38 10.38 7.58 9.27
CA THR A 38 9.22 8.02 8.49
C THR A 38 8.47 6.79 7.97
N VAL A 39 7.18 6.68 8.28
CA VAL A 39 6.33 5.60 7.76
C VAL A 39 5.83 5.97 6.37
N ILE A 40 5.92 5.06 5.42
CA ILE A 40 5.73 5.32 4.00
C ILE A 40 4.76 4.29 3.41
N GLU A 41 3.54 4.72 3.14
CA GLU A 41 2.49 3.97 2.46
C GLU A 41 2.46 4.37 0.98
N SER A 42 3.32 3.75 0.18
CA SER A 42 3.29 3.95 -1.27
C SER A 42 2.28 3.00 -1.92
N PRO A 43 1.84 3.26 -3.17
CA PRO A 43 0.96 2.33 -3.89
C PRO A 43 1.57 0.93 -4.11
N LEU A 44 2.90 0.82 -4.07
CA LEU A 44 3.61 -0.44 -4.30
C LEU A 44 3.90 -1.19 -3.00
N GLN A 45 4.22 -0.47 -1.93
CA GLN A 45 4.74 -1.04 -0.70
C GLN A 45 4.56 -0.11 0.51
N LEU A 46 4.27 -0.70 1.67
CA LEU A 46 4.49 -0.10 2.99
C LEU A 46 5.94 -0.28 3.41
N SER A 47 6.62 0.81 3.76
CA SER A 47 8.02 0.78 4.20
C SER A 47 8.29 1.84 5.27
N VAL A 48 9.48 1.79 5.87
CA VAL A 48 9.94 2.75 6.88
C VAL A 48 11.32 3.25 6.51
N GLY A 49 11.48 4.57 6.54
CA GLY A 49 12.75 5.25 6.27
C GLY A 49 12.88 5.79 4.85
N SER A 50 13.74 6.80 4.69
CA SER A 50 14.00 7.47 3.42
C SER A 50 14.59 6.55 2.34
N ASP A 51 15.38 5.56 2.74
CA ASP A 51 16.16 4.73 1.82
C ASP A 51 15.26 3.76 1.07
N SER A 52 14.32 3.08 1.77
CA SER A 52 13.33 2.21 1.14
C SER A 52 12.41 2.99 0.20
N PHE A 53 12.10 4.25 0.53
CA PHE A 53 11.31 5.10 -0.34
C PHE A 53 12.07 5.55 -1.57
N CYS A 54 13.38 5.83 -1.47
CA CYS A 54 14.21 6.08 -2.65
C CYS A 54 14.12 4.92 -3.64
N GLU A 55 14.20 3.67 -3.18
CA GLU A 55 14.05 2.51 -4.08
C GLU A 55 12.66 2.43 -4.71
N THR A 56 11.61 2.67 -3.93
CA THR A 56 10.24 2.72 -4.44
C THR A 56 10.09 3.79 -5.52
N LEU A 57 10.65 4.99 -5.32
CA LEU A 57 10.62 6.07 -6.29
C LEU A 57 11.39 5.72 -7.56
N ARG A 58 12.54 5.02 -7.45
CA ARG A 58 13.31 4.56 -8.61
C ARG A 58 12.53 3.58 -9.47
N VAL A 59 11.68 2.72 -8.90
CA VAL A 59 10.79 1.84 -9.67
C VAL A 59 9.86 2.67 -10.57
N TRP A 60 9.18 3.67 -10.00
CA TRP A 60 8.30 4.56 -10.77
C TRP A 60 9.05 5.36 -11.83
N GLN A 61 10.19 5.97 -11.47
CA GLN A 61 10.96 6.81 -12.39
C GLN A 61 11.61 6.00 -13.53
N ARG A 62 11.97 4.73 -13.29
CA ARG A 62 12.46 3.82 -14.33
C ARG A 62 11.34 3.42 -15.29
N ALA A 63 10.16 3.12 -14.76
CA ALA A 63 8.99 2.78 -15.57
C ALA A 63 8.49 3.95 -16.42
N PHE A 64 8.49 5.16 -15.85
CA PHE A 64 7.96 6.38 -16.45
C PHE A 64 9.00 7.51 -16.42
N PRO A 65 10.12 7.41 -17.17
CA PRO A 65 11.20 8.39 -17.11
C PRO A 65 10.77 9.78 -17.63
N THR A 66 9.78 9.83 -18.53
CA THR A 66 9.24 11.08 -19.09
C THR A 66 8.08 11.64 -18.26
N LEU A 67 7.86 11.15 -17.03
CA LEU A 67 6.74 11.57 -16.20
C LEU A 67 6.79 13.09 -15.93
N GLU A 68 5.70 13.78 -16.20
CA GLU A 68 5.45 15.15 -15.78
C GLU A 68 4.37 15.14 -14.69
N TYR A 69 4.73 15.62 -13.51
CA TYR A 69 3.84 15.78 -12.36
C TYR A 69 3.23 17.18 -12.35
N LYS A 70 1.92 17.25 -12.12
CA LYS A 70 1.16 18.48 -11.95
C LYS A 70 0.35 18.43 -10.65
N GLU A 71 0.65 19.36 -9.76
CA GLU A 71 -0.18 19.65 -8.60
C GLU A 71 -1.52 20.25 -9.03
N ASN A 72 -2.62 19.64 -8.59
CA ASN A 72 -3.97 20.11 -8.89
C ASN A 72 -4.55 20.91 -7.73
N ARG A 73 -4.37 20.42 -6.50
CA ARG A 73 -4.91 21.05 -5.29
C ARG A 73 -4.09 20.66 -4.06
N VAL A 74 -3.92 21.61 -3.15
CA VAL A 74 -3.30 21.37 -1.85
C VAL A 74 -4.28 21.77 -0.76
N THR A 75 -4.52 20.86 0.18
CA THR A 75 -5.28 21.14 1.40
C THR A 75 -4.43 20.87 2.62
N THR A 76 -4.73 21.54 3.73
CA THR A 76 -3.96 21.39 4.96
C THR A 76 -4.90 21.39 6.16
N ARG A 77 -4.68 20.43 7.06
CA ARG A 77 -5.31 20.36 8.38
C ARG A 77 -4.23 20.13 9.43
N HIS A 78 -3.98 21.14 10.26
CA HIS A 78 -2.90 21.12 11.26
C HIS A 78 -1.54 20.80 10.60
N ASN A 79 -0.98 19.63 10.89
CA ASN A 79 0.31 19.18 10.37
C ASN A 79 0.17 18.20 9.20
N ASN A 80 -1.05 17.94 8.73
CA ASN A 80 -1.33 17.05 7.61
C ASN A 80 -1.57 17.88 6.35
N ILE A 81 -0.78 17.60 5.33
CA ILE A 81 -0.88 18.22 4.01
C ILE A 81 -1.34 17.15 3.04
N GLU A 82 -2.45 17.39 2.34
CA GLU A 82 -2.94 16.52 1.29
C GLU A 82 -2.78 17.23 -0.05
N ILE A 83 -2.17 16.54 -1.01
CA ILE A 83 -1.88 17.03 -2.34
C ILE A 83 -2.58 16.12 -3.35
N GLU A 84 -3.54 16.68 -4.05
CA GLU A 84 -4.13 16.08 -5.26
C GLU A 84 -3.29 16.47 -6.46
N TRP A 85 -3.01 15.49 -7.31
CA TRP A 85 -2.14 15.70 -8.45
C TRP A 85 -2.55 14.82 -9.62
N SER A 86 -2.08 15.21 -10.80
CA SER A 86 -2.15 14.44 -12.03
C SER A 86 -0.74 14.26 -12.58
N ALA A 87 -0.53 13.19 -13.32
CA ALA A 87 0.73 12.92 -13.98
C ALA A 87 0.48 12.34 -15.38
N LYS A 88 1.36 12.69 -16.31
CA LYS A 88 1.39 12.13 -17.67
C LYS A 88 2.81 11.65 -17.98
N GLY A 89 2.97 10.61 -18.78
CA GLY A 89 4.29 10.12 -19.16
C GLY A 89 4.21 8.95 -20.13
N THR A 90 5.37 8.43 -20.52
CA THR A 90 5.50 7.28 -21.43
C THR A 90 6.02 6.08 -20.66
N HIS A 91 5.42 4.90 -20.86
CA HIS A 91 5.86 3.65 -20.25
C HIS A 91 7.08 3.06 -20.99
N LEU A 92 8.28 3.35 -20.48
CA LEU A 92 9.56 3.01 -21.11
C LEU A 92 10.44 2.05 -20.29
N GLY A 93 9.99 1.67 -19.09
CA GLY A 93 10.61 0.62 -18.29
C GLY A 93 9.61 -0.48 -17.93
N GLU A 94 10.06 -1.53 -17.25
CA GLU A 94 9.13 -2.51 -16.68
C GLU A 94 8.38 -1.91 -15.49
N PHE A 95 7.08 -2.18 -15.40
CA PHE A 95 6.25 -1.79 -14.27
C PHE A 95 5.30 -2.92 -13.87
N LEU A 96 5.40 -3.40 -12.62
CA LEU A 96 4.54 -4.46 -12.06
C LEU A 96 4.43 -5.70 -12.97
N GLY A 97 5.56 -6.15 -13.54
CA GLY A 97 5.62 -7.32 -14.42
C GLY A 97 5.20 -7.05 -15.88
N VAL A 98 4.82 -5.82 -16.23
CA VAL A 98 4.54 -5.42 -17.61
C VAL A 98 5.79 -4.77 -18.20
N SER A 99 6.36 -5.35 -19.25
CA SER A 99 7.50 -4.76 -19.97
C SER A 99 7.14 -3.42 -20.62
N ALA A 100 8.15 -2.58 -20.88
CA ALA A 100 8.00 -1.28 -21.53
C ALA A 100 7.15 -1.37 -22.80
N THR A 101 6.06 -0.62 -22.86
CA THR A 101 5.08 -0.69 -23.96
C THR A 101 5.17 0.50 -24.92
N GLY A 102 5.88 1.57 -24.56
CA GLY A 102 5.94 2.81 -25.31
C GLY A 102 4.64 3.60 -25.33
N LYS A 103 3.63 3.19 -24.56
CA LYS A 103 2.33 3.87 -24.49
C LYS A 103 2.41 5.10 -23.59
N ASP A 104 1.72 6.16 -24.01
CA ASP A 104 1.42 7.29 -23.16
C ASP A 104 0.39 6.89 -22.10
N VAL A 105 0.60 7.39 -20.89
CA VAL A 105 -0.30 7.19 -19.75
C VAL A 105 -0.66 8.53 -19.13
N ILE A 106 -1.89 8.60 -18.63
CA ILE A 106 -2.35 9.68 -17.76
C ILE A 106 -2.97 9.06 -16.53
N TYR A 107 -2.55 9.53 -15.36
CA TYR A 107 -3.11 9.06 -14.10
C TYR A 107 -3.12 10.18 -13.07
N GLN A 108 -3.87 9.94 -12.00
CA GLN A 108 -4.05 10.90 -10.91
C GLN A 108 -3.91 10.19 -9.57
N GLY A 109 -3.63 10.98 -8.56
CA GLY A 109 -3.45 10.45 -7.22
C GLY A 109 -3.59 11.51 -6.16
N ARG A 110 -3.46 11.04 -4.92
CA ARG A 110 -3.43 11.85 -3.72
C ARG A 110 -2.26 11.43 -2.87
N SER A 111 -1.48 12.40 -2.40
CA SER A 111 -0.42 12.18 -1.44
C SER A 111 -0.72 12.95 -0.16
N GLN A 112 -0.58 12.29 0.98
CA GLN A 112 -0.67 12.87 2.31
C GLN A 112 0.72 12.90 2.94
N LEU A 113 1.09 14.04 3.53
CA LEU A 113 2.32 14.23 4.27
C LEU A 113 1.99 14.77 5.66
N THR A 114 2.38 14.03 6.69
CA THR A 114 2.23 14.43 8.09
C THR A 114 3.57 14.95 8.61
N PHE A 115 3.57 16.14 9.20
CA PHE A 115 4.77 16.78 9.72
C PHE A 115 4.87 16.75 11.25
N VAL A 116 6.07 16.46 11.75
CA VAL A 116 6.45 16.62 13.17
C VAL A 116 7.82 17.27 13.21
N ASN A 117 7.98 18.37 13.96
CA ASN A 117 9.24 19.11 14.09
C ASN A 117 9.89 19.46 12.73
N ASN A 118 9.08 19.96 11.78
CA ASN A 118 9.48 20.30 10.40
C ASN A 118 10.04 19.14 9.55
N LYS A 119 9.88 17.89 9.99
CA LYS A 119 10.19 16.67 9.23
C LYS A 119 8.92 15.90 8.92
N VAL A 120 8.91 15.16 7.82
CA VAL A 120 7.80 14.28 7.45
C VAL A 120 7.89 13.01 8.30
N SER A 121 6.91 12.78 9.16
CA SER A 121 6.81 11.57 9.98
C SER A 121 6.02 10.46 9.29
N HIS A 122 5.10 10.82 8.40
CA HIS A 122 4.30 9.87 7.62
C HIS A 122 4.05 10.40 6.21
N TYR A 123 4.22 9.54 5.21
CA TYR A 123 3.86 9.76 3.83
C TYR A 123 2.91 8.65 3.41
N ALA A 124 1.78 9.01 2.81
CA ALA A 124 0.90 8.06 2.15
C ALA A 124 0.56 8.55 0.75
N SER A 125 0.46 7.64 -0.22
CA SER A 125 0.01 8.00 -1.56
C SER A 125 -0.89 6.92 -2.14
N VAL A 126 -2.02 7.36 -2.68
CA VAL A 126 -3.00 6.52 -3.37
C VAL A 126 -3.05 6.92 -4.84
N VAL A 127 -2.97 5.93 -5.71
CA VAL A 127 -3.03 6.05 -7.17
C VAL A 127 -3.97 4.96 -7.68
N ASP A 128 -4.72 5.25 -8.75
CA ASP A 128 -5.47 4.21 -9.47
C ASP A 128 -4.50 3.33 -10.29
N THR A 129 -3.84 2.41 -9.59
CA THR A 129 -2.87 1.47 -10.20
C THR A 129 -3.54 0.52 -11.18
N HIS A 130 -4.80 0.13 -10.95
CA HIS A 130 -5.56 -0.70 -11.88
C HIS A 130 -5.87 0.03 -13.19
N GLY A 131 -6.31 1.30 -13.11
CA GLY A 131 -6.51 2.16 -14.27
C GLY A 131 -5.21 2.40 -15.04
N LEU A 132 -4.08 2.57 -14.34
CA LEU A 132 -2.76 2.67 -14.97
C LEU A 132 -2.37 1.37 -15.68
N LEU A 133 -2.45 0.21 -15.02
CA LEU A 133 -2.12 -1.09 -15.62
C LEU A 133 -2.99 -1.41 -16.85
N SER A 134 -4.27 -1.05 -16.80
CA SER A 134 -5.19 -1.21 -17.93
C SER A 134 -4.73 -0.43 -19.17
N GLN A 135 -4.16 0.77 -19.00
CA GLN A 135 -3.58 1.55 -20.10
C GLN A 135 -2.34 0.85 -20.69
N LEU A 136 -1.51 0.23 -19.84
CA LEU A 136 -0.28 -0.44 -20.27
C LEU A 136 -0.57 -1.70 -21.08
N ILE A 137 -1.40 -2.60 -20.56
CA ILE A 137 -1.66 -3.91 -21.16
C ILE A 137 -2.47 -3.74 -22.45
N GLY A 138 -3.37 -2.76 -22.49
CA GLY A 138 -4.31 -2.58 -23.61
C GLY A 138 -5.34 -3.71 -23.63
N ARG A 139 -6.63 -3.37 -23.74
CA ARG A 139 -7.68 -4.37 -23.90
C ARG A 139 -7.53 -5.06 -25.26
N ASN A 140 -6.89 -6.23 -25.31
CA ASN A 140 -7.23 -7.24 -26.29
C ASN A 140 -8.27 -8.17 -25.66
N ALA A 141 -9.48 -8.13 -26.20
CA ALA A 141 -10.51 -9.10 -25.91
C ALA A 141 -10.07 -10.47 -26.44
N SER A 142 -9.74 -11.38 -25.53
CA SER A 142 -9.93 -12.82 -25.74
C SER A 142 -10.54 -13.39 -24.47
N SER A 143 -11.82 -13.71 -24.60
CA SER A 143 -12.68 -14.50 -23.71
C SER A 143 -12.01 -15.19 -22.51
N SER A 144 -12.37 -14.70 -21.31
CA SER A 144 -12.79 -15.54 -20.20
C SER A 144 -13.64 -14.70 -19.26
N GLU A 145 -14.93 -14.57 -19.61
CA GLU A 145 -16.06 -14.04 -18.81
C GLU A 145 -15.89 -12.67 -18.11
N PRO A 146 -16.99 -11.93 -17.88
CA PRO A 146 -16.94 -10.77 -17.01
C PRO A 146 -16.59 -11.25 -15.60
N VAL A 147 -15.33 -11.15 -15.19
CA VAL A 147 -14.95 -11.19 -13.79
C VAL A 147 -15.70 -10.03 -13.15
N LYS A 148 -16.81 -10.33 -12.45
CA LYS A 148 -17.44 -9.41 -11.50
C LYS A 148 -16.31 -8.79 -10.67
N PRO A 149 -16.34 -7.49 -10.35
CA PRO A 149 -15.37 -6.92 -9.41
C PRO A 149 -15.50 -7.72 -8.11
N SER A 150 -14.60 -8.69 -7.97
CA SER A 150 -14.30 -9.36 -6.73
C SER A 150 -13.87 -8.22 -5.83
N SER A 151 -14.62 -7.94 -4.75
CA SER A 151 -14.19 -6.93 -3.80
C SER A 151 -12.74 -7.20 -3.42
N ALA A 152 -11.91 -6.19 -3.16
CA ALA A 152 -10.48 -6.37 -2.85
C ALA A 152 -10.22 -7.45 -1.78
N SER A 153 -11.20 -7.72 -0.91
CA SER A 153 -11.23 -8.83 0.04
C SER A 153 -11.35 -10.23 -0.57
N GLU A 154 -12.17 -10.42 -1.60
CA GLU A 154 -12.32 -11.71 -2.29
C GLU A 154 -11.05 -12.08 -3.07
N GLU A 155 -10.30 -11.09 -3.58
CA GLU A 155 -8.96 -11.32 -4.13
C GLU A 155 -7.98 -11.82 -3.05
N LEU A 156 -8.00 -11.21 -1.85
CA LEU A 156 -7.17 -11.66 -0.72
C LEU A 156 -7.56 -13.06 -0.24
N TYR A 157 -8.85 -13.41 -0.24
CA TYR A 157 -9.31 -14.77 0.08
C TYR A 157 -8.86 -15.81 -0.94
N ALA A 158 -8.66 -15.43 -2.20
CA ALA A 158 -8.11 -16.32 -3.22
C ALA A 158 -6.59 -16.47 -3.09
N ILE A 159 -5.86 -15.37 -2.84
CA ILE A 159 -4.39 -15.33 -2.89
C ILE A 159 -3.74 -15.90 -1.62
N ILE A 160 -4.25 -15.54 -0.42
CA ILE A 160 -3.58 -15.90 0.84
C ILE A 160 -3.43 -17.42 1.00
N PRO A 161 -4.47 -18.26 0.77
CA PRO A 161 -4.31 -19.71 0.82
C PRO A 161 -3.30 -20.24 -0.20
N GLN A 162 -3.24 -19.69 -1.41
CA GLN A 162 -2.29 -20.15 -2.43
C GLN A 162 -0.82 -19.95 -2.02
N LEU A 163 -0.53 -18.88 -1.28
CA LEU A 163 0.83 -18.55 -0.84
C LEU A 163 1.23 -19.19 0.49
N LEU A 164 0.28 -19.44 1.39
CA LEU A 164 0.55 -20.02 2.70
C LEU A 164 0.27 -21.53 2.73
N SER A 165 -0.98 -21.91 2.49
CA SER A 165 -1.43 -23.30 2.43
C SER A 165 -2.83 -23.35 1.82
N PRO A 166 -3.03 -24.10 0.70
CA PRO A 166 -4.29 -24.12 -0.03
C PRO A 166 -5.44 -24.74 0.77
N PHE A 167 -5.15 -25.37 1.90
CA PHE A 167 -6.13 -26.00 2.79
C PHE A 167 -6.65 -25.05 3.88
N LEU A 168 -6.19 -23.80 3.90
CA LEU A 168 -6.71 -22.80 4.83
C LEU A 168 -8.16 -22.44 4.50
N THR A 169 -9.03 -22.55 5.50
CA THR A 169 -10.42 -22.06 5.41
C THR A 169 -10.47 -20.54 5.53
N ARG A 170 -11.56 -19.94 5.05
CA ARG A 170 -11.84 -18.50 5.18
C ARG A 170 -11.67 -17.97 6.61
N ARG A 171 -12.24 -18.69 7.58
CA ARG A 171 -12.16 -18.33 9.02
C ARG A 171 -10.74 -18.43 9.58
N GLN A 172 -9.94 -19.37 9.10
CA GLN A 172 -8.53 -19.46 9.48
C GLN A 172 -7.73 -18.30 8.91
N VAL A 173 -7.94 -17.95 7.63
CA VAL A 173 -7.33 -16.75 7.01
C VAL A 173 -7.66 -15.49 7.80
N GLU A 174 -8.93 -15.29 8.15
CA GLU A 174 -9.37 -14.15 8.96
C GLU A 174 -8.67 -14.09 10.33
N CYS A 175 -8.64 -15.22 11.06
CA CYS A 175 -7.98 -15.30 12.37
C CYS A 175 -6.48 -15.03 12.27
N LEU A 176 -5.80 -15.65 11.29
CA LEU A 176 -4.36 -15.43 11.04
C LEU A 176 -4.10 -13.95 10.71
N SER A 177 -4.90 -13.36 9.82
CA SER A 177 -4.79 -11.96 9.39
C SER A 177 -4.95 -11.00 10.57
N LEU A 178 -6.04 -11.11 11.34
CA LEU A 178 -6.26 -10.27 12.52
C LEU A 178 -5.19 -10.46 13.60
N SER A 179 -4.61 -11.65 13.72
CA SER A 179 -3.53 -11.91 14.68
C SER A 179 -2.25 -11.11 14.39
N THR A 180 -2.06 -10.61 13.16
CA THR A 180 -0.94 -9.74 12.78
C THR A 180 -1.05 -8.31 13.32
N LEU A 181 -2.25 -7.87 13.72
CA LEU A 181 -2.52 -6.48 14.12
C LEU A 181 -2.33 -6.20 15.63
N SER A 182 -1.52 -7.02 16.32
CA SER A 182 -1.29 -6.92 17.77
C SER A 182 -2.57 -6.94 18.63
N LEU A 183 -3.65 -7.52 18.13
CA LEU A 183 -4.92 -7.68 18.83
C LEU A 183 -4.88 -8.85 19.84
N SER A 184 -5.61 -8.70 20.94
CA SER A 184 -5.93 -9.80 21.85
C SER A 184 -6.94 -10.78 21.22
N VAL A 185 -6.99 -12.02 21.72
CA VAL A 185 -7.96 -13.02 21.26
C VAL A 185 -9.40 -12.53 21.38
N LYS A 186 -9.71 -11.75 22.43
CA LYS A 186 -11.02 -11.14 22.66
C LYS A 186 -11.39 -10.12 21.58
N GLU A 187 -10.44 -9.28 21.18
CA GLU A 187 -10.66 -8.30 20.11
C GLU A 187 -10.87 -8.99 18.75
N VAL A 188 -10.10 -10.04 18.45
CA VAL A 188 -10.30 -10.86 17.25
C VAL A 188 -11.69 -11.52 17.27
N ALA A 189 -12.09 -12.09 18.41
CA ALA A 189 -13.39 -12.72 18.59
C ALA A 189 -14.54 -11.73 18.37
N SER A 190 -14.41 -10.52 18.95
CA SER A 190 -15.36 -9.42 18.76
C SER A 190 -15.44 -8.99 17.29
N THR A 191 -14.30 -8.84 16.61
CA THR A 191 -14.25 -8.42 15.19
C THR A 191 -14.94 -9.45 14.29
N LEU A 192 -14.79 -10.73 14.57
CA LEU A 192 -15.35 -11.82 13.77
C LEU A 192 -16.74 -12.28 14.24
N SER A 193 -17.28 -11.70 15.32
CA SER A 193 -18.54 -12.14 15.96
C SER A 193 -18.57 -13.63 16.31
N ILE A 194 -17.48 -14.15 16.89
CA ILE A 194 -17.35 -15.55 17.34
C ILE A 194 -16.85 -15.64 18.79
N LYS A 195 -16.78 -16.85 19.36
CA LYS A 195 -16.23 -17.08 20.71
C LYS A 195 -14.70 -17.05 20.71
N ASP A 196 -14.10 -16.59 21.81
CA ASP A 196 -12.64 -16.64 22.04
C ASP A 196 -12.04 -18.04 21.82
N SER A 197 -12.75 -19.08 22.28
CA SER A 197 -12.34 -20.48 22.10
C SER A 197 -12.36 -20.92 20.64
N SER A 198 -13.27 -20.36 19.82
CA SER A 198 -13.30 -20.60 18.37
C SER A 198 -12.09 -19.97 17.68
N VAL A 199 -11.71 -18.74 18.05
CA VAL A 199 -10.50 -18.08 17.52
C VAL A 199 -9.27 -18.94 17.79
N GLN A 200 -9.09 -19.38 19.04
CA GLN A 200 -7.96 -20.24 19.43
C GLN A 200 -7.95 -21.56 18.66
N THR A 201 -9.11 -22.18 18.46
CA THR A 201 -9.25 -23.41 17.68
C THR A 201 -8.86 -23.20 16.22
N HIS A 202 -9.31 -22.12 15.59
CA HIS A 202 -8.96 -21.78 14.21
C HIS A 202 -7.46 -21.50 14.07
N LEU A 203 -6.87 -20.71 14.97
CA LEU A 203 -5.43 -20.42 14.97
C LEU A 203 -4.61 -21.70 15.15
N LYS A 204 -4.98 -22.58 16.08
CA LYS A 204 -4.29 -23.86 16.30
C LYS A 204 -4.29 -24.72 15.03
N ARG A 205 -5.46 -24.93 14.41
CA ARG A 205 -5.56 -25.72 13.17
C ARG A 205 -4.82 -25.07 12.01
N ALA A 206 -4.83 -23.74 11.93
CA ALA A 206 -4.09 -23.01 10.91
C ALA A 206 -2.57 -23.16 11.09
N PHE A 207 -2.09 -23.09 12.33
CA PHE A 207 -0.68 -23.30 12.67
C PHE A 207 -0.21 -24.72 12.32
N GLU A 208 -1.04 -25.73 12.57
CA GLU A 208 -0.78 -27.11 12.12
C GLU A 208 -0.61 -27.18 10.58
N LEU A 209 -1.48 -26.51 9.82
CA LEU A 209 -1.39 -26.46 8.35
C LEU A 209 -0.14 -25.73 7.81
N LEU A 210 0.39 -24.78 8.58
CA LEU A 210 1.59 -24.02 8.23
C LEU A 210 2.88 -24.61 8.84
N ASN A 211 2.77 -25.71 9.57
CA ASN A 211 3.86 -26.34 10.31
C ASN A 211 4.59 -25.35 11.27
N VAL A 212 3.82 -24.49 11.94
CA VAL A 212 4.32 -23.56 12.96
C VAL A 212 3.69 -23.90 14.31
N SER A 213 4.41 -23.67 15.41
CA SER A 213 3.92 -24.09 16.74
C SER A 213 3.34 -22.95 17.58
N ASN A 214 3.61 -21.69 17.20
CA ASN A 214 3.22 -20.53 17.99
C ASN A 214 3.22 -19.25 17.14
N LYS A 215 2.69 -18.16 17.72
CA LYS A 215 2.58 -16.86 17.05
C LYS A 215 3.95 -16.31 16.60
N LYS A 216 5.02 -16.51 17.36
CA LYS A 216 6.36 -16.03 16.98
C LYS A 216 6.86 -16.72 15.72
N MET A 217 6.70 -18.05 15.63
CA MET A 217 7.05 -18.81 14.43
C MET A 217 6.14 -18.46 13.25
N PHE A 218 4.84 -18.26 13.49
CA PHE A 218 3.94 -17.78 12.45
C PHE A 218 4.37 -16.43 11.88
N MET A 219 4.73 -15.46 12.74
CA MET A 219 5.22 -14.15 12.29
C MET A 219 6.51 -14.27 11.47
N ALA A 220 7.45 -15.13 11.90
CA ALA A 220 8.66 -15.41 11.11
C ALA A 220 8.31 -16.03 9.75
N TYR A 221 7.46 -17.06 9.75
CA TYR A 221 7.04 -17.75 8.53
C TYR A 221 6.43 -16.82 7.48
N ILE A 222 5.55 -15.90 7.87
CA ILE A 222 4.90 -14.98 6.92
C ILE A 222 5.85 -13.87 6.44
N CYS A 223 6.87 -13.52 7.23
CA CYS A 223 7.96 -12.65 6.79
C CYS A 223 8.83 -13.37 5.76
N ASP A 224 9.27 -14.59 6.06
CA ASP A 224 10.15 -15.39 5.19
C ASP A 224 9.47 -15.73 3.85
N ASN A 225 8.15 -15.89 3.84
CA ASN A 225 7.36 -16.13 2.63
C ASN A 225 6.85 -14.85 1.94
N ASN A 226 7.24 -13.65 2.40
CA ASN A 226 6.79 -12.35 1.85
C ASN A 226 5.26 -12.16 1.81
N THR A 227 4.54 -12.76 2.76
CA THR A 227 3.07 -12.76 2.84
C THR A 227 2.51 -11.87 3.95
N ILE A 228 3.37 -11.31 4.81
CA ILE A 228 2.96 -10.47 5.94
C ILE A 228 2.06 -9.29 5.52
N GLU A 229 2.40 -8.61 4.42
CA GLU A 229 1.64 -7.47 3.92
C GLU A 229 0.21 -7.85 3.52
N LEU A 230 0.02 -9.02 2.91
CA LEU A 230 -1.30 -9.51 2.50
C LEU A 230 -2.19 -9.79 3.71
N LEU A 231 -1.62 -10.43 4.74
CA LEU A 231 -2.31 -10.72 5.99
C LEU A 231 -2.64 -9.45 6.77
N ILE A 232 -1.75 -8.45 6.79
CA ILE A 232 -2.02 -7.13 7.41
C ILE A 232 -3.16 -6.43 6.66
N ARG A 233 -3.11 -6.36 5.33
CA ARG A 233 -4.18 -5.75 4.51
C ARG A 233 -5.52 -6.42 4.75
N MET A 234 -5.55 -7.75 4.77
CA MET A 234 -6.76 -8.51 5.10
C MET A 234 -7.26 -8.20 6.52
N GLY A 235 -6.35 -8.16 7.51
CA GLY A 235 -6.71 -7.82 8.89
C GLY A 235 -7.30 -6.42 9.00
N LEU A 236 -6.72 -5.44 8.31
CA LEU A 236 -7.22 -4.06 8.29
C LEU A 236 -8.58 -3.96 7.61
N TYR A 237 -8.79 -4.68 6.50
CA TYR A 237 -10.09 -4.76 5.84
C TYR A 237 -11.17 -5.33 6.78
N LEU A 238 -10.87 -6.42 7.48
CA LEU A 238 -11.80 -7.04 8.42
C LEU A 238 -12.18 -6.10 9.58
N LYS A 239 -11.25 -5.25 10.01
CA LYS A 239 -11.49 -4.25 11.06
C LYS A 239 -12.34 -3.07 10.58
N GLN A 240 -12.32 -2.75 9.29
CA GLN A 240 -13.11 -1.66 8.69
C GLN A 240 -14.54 -2.09 8.33
N GLY A 241 -14.80 -3.40 8.20
CA GLY A 241 -16.12 -3.96 7.88
C GLY A 241 -17.06 -4.15 9.07
N VAL A 242 -16.71 -3.60 10.24
CA VAL A 242 -17.51 -3.60 11.48
C VAL A 242 -18.05 -2.20 11.76
#